data_AF-A0AAD9LNB5-F1
#
_entry.id   AF-A0AAD9LNB5-F1
#
_cell.length_a   1.000
_cell.length_b   1.000
_cell.length_c   1.000
_cell.angle_alpha   90.00
_cell.angle_beta   90.00
_cell.angle_gamma   90.00
#
_symmetry.space_group_name_H-M   'P 1'
#
loop_
_entity.id
_entity.type
_entity.pdbx_description
1 polymer ?
#
loop_
_entity_poly.entity_id
_entity_poly.type
_entity_poly.pdbx_seq_one_letter_code
_entity_poly.pdbx_strand_id
1 'polypeptide(L)'
;MVKIFCAEVGKRGVFSINAHPAESVSCLVGEVRESRHYSYRTKVQFFLAKTSNGAWMTEEEATDDSICLNKLKVLHGYEIVGEHFGGLCHGVNILVKIPKTIECPVGWGSNHTTALQDYQKVGELIQRDCGEYSRQILATIDEFYQLNTRVLPFICVQGSSGVGKSQLAFALKGHRPWFYAPVCSLGMCSQDIYQCFCDFSSNFRSVMAMDLPGEKSENAIFDPSSTFYENEKLWTYGWICALLKSCRLDENQQPRMIRFEAMTILEFRQSREYSLLQSS
;
A
#
# COMPACT_ATOMS: atom_id res chain seq x y z
N MET A 1 -2.87 3.30 6.77
CA MET A 1 -2.08 3.30 8.02
C MET A 1 -0.68 2.80 7.71
N VAL A 2 0.34 3.54 8.11
CA VAL A 2 1.75 3.18 7.99
C VAL A 2 2.23 2.72 9.37
N LYS A 3 2.86 1.55 9.43
CA LYS A 3 3.50 1.08 10.65
C LYS A 3 4.79 1.86 10.86
N ILE A 4 4.84 2.66 11.92
CA ILE A 4 6.02 3.45 12.29
C ILE A 4 6.76 2.70 13.39
N PHE A 5 8.09 2.58 13.24
CA PHE A 5 8.93 1.99 14.28
C PHE A 5 9.43 3.09 15.22
N CYS A 6 9.27 2.84 16.51
CA CYS A 6 9.57 3.77 17.58
C CYS A 6 10.54 3.14 18.59
N ALA A 7 11.49 3.92 19.08
CA ALA A 7 12.33 3.56 20.21
C ALA A 7 12.27 4.69 21.25
N GLU A 8 12.29 4.34 22.54
CA GLU A 8 12.39 5.34 23.59
C GLU A 8 13.86 5.60 23.90
N VAL A 9 14.25 6.88 23.93
CA VAL A 9 15.62 7.26 24.24
C VAL A 9 15.97 6.77 25.64
N GLY A 10 17.05 6.00 25.72
CA GLY A 10 17.57 5.42 26.95
C GLY A 10 16.79 4.22 27.50
N LYS A 11 15.94 3.59 26.67
CA LYS A 11 15.40 2.26 26.96
C LYS A 11 15.70 1.30 25.82
N ARG A 12 15.98 0.04 26.17
CA ARG A 12 16.14 -1.02 25.19
C ARG A 12 14.80 -1.44 24.59
N GLY A 13 14.83 -1.74 23.30
CA GLY A 13 13.72 -2.33 22.56
C GLY A 13 12.95 -1.33 21.71
N VAL A 14 12.55 -1.82 20.54
CA VAL A 14 11.74 -1.09 19.55
C VAL A 14 10.28 -1.52 19.70
N PHE A 15 9.36 -0.61 19.45
CA PHE A 15 7.93 -0.87 19.31
C PHE A 15 7.42 -0.26 18.02
N SER A 16 6.18 -0.58 17.66
CA SER A 16 5.56 -0.01 16.47
C SER A 16 4.19 0.54 16.78
N ILE A 17 3.89 1.70 16.22
CA ILE A 17 2.55 2.30 16.23
C ILE A 17 2.02 2.34 14.80
N ASN A 18 0.70 2.28 14.65
CA ASN A 18 0.07 2.55 13.37
C ASN A 18 -0.20 4.05 13.29
N ALA A 19 0.20 4.66 12.17
CA ALA A 19 0.01 6.08 11.94
C ALA A 19 -0.75 6.28 10.64
N HIS A 20 -1.76 7.15 10.64
CA HIS A 20 -2.26 7.69 9.39
C HIS A 20 -1.34 8.84 8.93
N PRO A 21 -0.93 8.93 7.66
CA PRO A 21 -0.10 10.05 7.19
C PRO A 21 -0.75 11.43 7.36
N ALA A 22 -2.09 11.48 7.36
CA ALA A 22 -2.89 12.69 7.60
C ALA A 22 -3.20 12.94 9.10
N GLU A 23 -2.80 12.05 10.01
CA GLU A 23 -2.99 12.26 11.45
C GLU A 23 -2.02 13.29 11.97
N SER A 24 -2.52 14.14 12.88
CA SER A 24 -1.68 15.10 13.58
C SER A 24 -0.72 14.40 14.54
N VAL A 25 0.37 15.08 14.91
CA VAL A 25 1.32 14.58 15.92
C VAL A 25 0.64 14.25 17.25
N SER A 26 -0.47 14.92 17.60
CA SER A 26 -1.21 14.64 18.84
C SER A 26 -1.89 13.25 18.83
N CYS A 27 -2.34 12.78 17.65
CA CYS A 27 -2.85 11.42 17.48
C CYS A 27 -1.74 10.39 17.72
N LEU A 28 -0.54 10.64 17.18
CA LEU A 28 0.63 9.80 17.44
C LEU A 28 1.01 9.77 18.93
N VAL A 29 0.91 10.91 19.63
CA VAL A 29 1.12 10.98 21.08
C VAL A 29 0.10 10.09 21.80
N GLY A 30 -1.17 10.09 21.36
CA GLY A 30 -2.23 9.21 21.87
C GLY A 30 -1.86 7.74 21.74
N GLU A 31 -1.54 7.30 20.52
CA GLU A 31 -1.13 5.93 20.20
C GLU A 31 0.07 5.45 21.03
N VAL A 32 1.09 6.29 21.18
CA VAL A 32 2.26 5.94 22.02
C VAL A 32 1.87 5.82 23.49
N ARG A 33 1.03 6.73 24.00
CA ARG A 33 0.58 6.69 25.40
C ARG A 33 -0.22 5.43 25.68
N GLU A 34 -1.10 5.03 24.78
CA GLU A 34 -1.86 3.80 24.90
C GLU A 34 -0.95 2.58 24.82
N SER A 35 -0.07 2.52 23.81
CA SER A 35 0.85 1.40 23.59
C SER A 35 1.85 1.18 24.74
N ARG A 36 2.31 2.26 25.39
CA ARG A 36 3.31 2.22 26.47
C ARG A 36 2.74 2.49 27.86
N HIS A 37 1.42 2.63 27.98
CA HIS A 37 0.72 2.95 29.23
C HIS A 37 1.26 4.21 29.94
N TYR A 38 1.63 5.24 29.17
CA TYR A 38 2.05 6.50 29.77
C TYR A 38 0.87 7.28 30.33
N SER A 39 1.08 7.92 31.48
CA SER A 39 0.12 8.89 32.02
C SER A 39 -0.11 10.03 31.01
N TYR A 40 -1.34 10.54 30.95
CA TYR A 40 -1.70 11.71 30.14
C TYR A 40 -0.87 12.97 30.47
N ARG A 41 -0.27 13.04 31.67
CA ARG A 41 0.61 14.13 32.11
C ARG A 41 2.03 14.01 31.55
N THR A 42 2.39 12.84 31.03
CA THR A 42 3.72 12.59 30.46
C THR A 42 3.86 13.37 29.16
N LYS A 43 4.84 14.28 29.11
CA LYS A 43 5.22 14.96 27.87
C LYS A 43 5.90 13.95 26.96
N VAL A 44 5.35 13.74 25.76
CA VAL A 44 5.92 12.85 24.75
C VAL A 44 6.42 13.71 23.60
N GLN A 45 7.67 13.53 23.20
CA GLN A 45 8.28 14.25 22.09
C GLN A 45 8.77 13.26 21.03
N PHE A 46 8.56 13.59 19.76
CA PHE A 46 8.96 12.74 18.64
C PHE A 46 10.15 13.34 17.89
N PHE A 47 11.11 12.49 17.61
CA PHE A 47 12.31 12.80 16.86
C PHE A 47 12.50 11.78 15.75
N LEU A 48 12.90 12.18 14.55
CA LEU A 48 13.41 11.27 13.56
C LEU A 48 14.70 10.62 14.06
N ALA A 49 14.77 9.30 13.92
CA ALA A 49 15.93 8.49 14.25
C ALA A 49 17.05 8.66 13.20
N LYS A 50 17.48 9.89 12.95
CA LYS A 50 18.56 10.23 12.03
C LYS A 50 19.73 10.83 12.79
N THR A 51 20.93 10.49 12.36
CA THR A 51 22.17 11.12 12.83
C THR A 51 22.33 12.50 12.18
N SER A 52 23.31 13.27 12.66
CA SER A 52 23.61 14.62 12.14
C SER A 52 23.98 14.64 10.65
N ASN A 53 24.54 13.55 10.12
CA ASN A 53 24.84 13.41 8.69
C ASN A 53 23.62 12.99 7.84
N GLY A 54 22.46 12.77 8.47
CA GLY A 54 21.21 12.38 7.82
C GLY A 54 21.01 10.89 7.60
N ALA A 55 21.94 10.03 8.02
CA ALA A 55 21.78 8.57 8.03
C ALA A 55 20.79 8.13 9.11
N TRP A 56 20.13 6.98 8.92
CA TRP A 56 19.27 6.40 9.96
C TRP A 56 20.12 5.78 11.05
N MET A 57 19.72 5.98 12.31
CA MET A 57 20.36 5.37 13.47
C MET A 57 20.12 3.86 13.48
N THR A 58 21.12 3.13 13.94
CA THR A 58 21.03 1.71 14.31
C THR A 58 20.29 1.56 15.65
N GLU A 59 19.85 0.34 15.97
CA GLU A 59 19.18 0.06 17.25
C GLU A 59 20.13 0.29 18.45
N GLU A 60 21.41 -0.03 18.28
CA GLU A 60 22.45 0.22 19.28
C GLU A 60 22.62 1.72 19.54
N GLU A 61 22.70 2.53 18.47
CA GLU A 61 22.77 3.99 18.58
C GLU A 61 21.49 4.61 19.14
N ALA A 62 20.32 3.97 18.96
CA ALA A 62 19.02 4.47 19.43
C ALA A 62 18.74 4.17 20.91
N THR A 63 19.43 3.18 21.48
CA THR A 63 19.23 2.71 22.86
C THR A 63 20.36 3.14 23.81
N ASP A 64 21.34 3.91 23.31
CA ASP A 64 22.41 4.52 24.10
C ASP A 64 21.88 5.71 24.91
N ASP A 65 22.04 5.67 26.23
CA ASP A 65 21.62 6.75 27.15
C ASP A 65 22.40 8.06 26.89
N SER A 66 23.51 8.01 26.15
CA SER A 66 24.38 9.16 25.83
C SER A 66 24.00 9.89 24.52
N ILE A 67 22.88 9.55 23.88
CA ILE A 67 22.42 10.20 22.65
C ILE A 67 22.29 11.71 22.85
N CYS A 68 23.18 12.45 22.17
CA CYS A 68 23.11 13.89 22.13
C CYS A 68 21.90 14.34 21.30
N LEU A 69 20.92 14.99 21.94
CA LEU A 69 19.69 15.49 21.30
C LEU A 69 19.96 16.39 20.08
N ASN A 70 21.11 17.07 20.05
CA ASN A 70 21.54 17.90 18.91
C ASN A 70 21.78 17.11 17.63
N LYS A 71 21.91 15.78 17.71
CA LYS A 71 22.05 14.89 16.55
C LYS A 71 20.69 14.51 15.95
N LEU A 72 19.59 14.74 16.66
CA LEU A 72 18.24 14.33 16.27
C LEU A 72 17.54 15.43 15.45
N LYS A 73 16.63 15.02 14.56
CA LYS A 73 15.73 15.94 13.84
C LYS A 73 14.33 15.85 14.40
N VAL A 74 13.69 16.97 14.70
CA VAL A 74 12.34 16.95 15.28
C VAL A 74 11.28 16.71 14.19
N LEU A 75 10.28 15.88 14.49
CA LEU A 75 9.11 15.71 13.62
C LEU A 75 8.08 16.79 14.02
N HIS A 76 7.98 17.87 13.24
CA HIS A 76 7.03 18.95 13.52
C HIS A 76 5.87 18.94 12.51
N GLY A 77 4.72 18.48 12.96
CA GLY A 77 3.43 19.00 12.52
C GLY A 77 3.02 20.08 13.52
N TYR A 78 2.94 21.33 13.04
CA TYR A 78 2.66 22.60 13.73
C TYR A 78 3.87 23.27 14.42
N GLU A 79 4.09 24.54 14.03
CA GLU A 79 5.20 25.41 14.43
C GLU A 79 5.39 25.48 15.95
N ILE A 80 6.62 25.29 16.40
CA ILE A 80 7.13 26.00 17.57
C ILE A 80 8.37 26.75 17.11
N VAL A 81 8.18 28.06 16.91
CA VAL A 81 9.25 29.05 16.94
C VAL A 81 9.66 29.19 18.41
N GLY A 82 10.93 28.93 18.74
CA GLY A 82 11.46 29.24 20.06
C GLY A 82 12.69 28.43 20.44
N GLU A 83 13.83 29.11 20.43
CA GLU A 83 15.06 28.68 21.08
C GLU A 83 14.83 28.44 22.59
N HIS A 84 15.18 27.25 23.08
CA HIS A 84 15.85 27.01 24.37
C HIS A 84 15.99 25.50 24.60
N PHE A 85 17.20 24.98 24.37
CA PHE A 85 17.61 23.67 24.88
C PHE A 85 18.38 23.89 26.18
N GLY A 86 17.65 23.84 27.30
CA GLY A 86 18.20 23.89 28.64
C GLY A 86 17.43 22.94 29.56
N GLY A 87 18.14 21.94 30.09
CA GLY A 87 17.69 21.12 31.22
C GLY A 87 16.76 19.96 30.86
N LEU A 88 17.06 18.80 31.43
CA LEU A 88 16.22 17.59 31.46
C LEU A 88 14.72 17.96 31.62
N CYS A 89 13.99 17.97 30.51
CA CYS A 89 12.54 17.96 30.60
C CYS A 89 12.12 16.56 31.06
N HIS A 90 11.33 16.48 32.13
CA HIS A 90 10.74 15.24 32.67
C HIS A 90 9.71 14.60 31.71
N GLY A 91 10.12 14.31 30.46
CA GLY A 91 9.29 13.77 29.39
C GLY A 91 9.94 12.59 28.69
N VAL A 92 9.14 11.82 27.97
CA VAL A 92 9.55 10.66 27.19
C VAL A 92 9.91 11.12 25.77
N ASN A 93 11.14 10.84 25.36
CA ASN A 93 11.61 11.12 24.00
C ASN A 93 11.51 9.85 23.15
N ILE A 94 10.81 9.95 22.03
CA ILE A 94 10.57 8.84 21.11
C ILE A 94 11.32 9.12 19.80
N LEU A 95 12.25 8.22 19.48
CA LEU A 95 12.87 8.14 18.17
C LEU A 95 11.96 7.40 17.20
N VAL A 96 11.83 7.93 16.00
CA VAL A 96 10.90 7.48 14.96
C VAL A 96 11.68 7.14 13.70
N LYS A 97 11.58 5.89 13.26
CA LYS A 97 12.06 5.43 11.96
C LYS A 97 10.87 5.22 11.04
N ILE A 98 10.77 6.05 10.01
CA ILE A 98 9.76 5.90 8.95
C ILE A 98 10.29 4.83 7.98
N PRO A 99 9.54 3.74 7.76
CA PRO A 99 9.96 2.71 6.83
C PRO A 99 10.20 3.29 5.43
N LYS A 100 11.38 3.01 4.86
CA LYS A 100 11.65 3.27 3.43
C LYS A 100 10.98 2.21 2.56
N THR A 101 10.78 1.02 3.10
CA THR A 101 10.09 -0.11 2.50
C THR A 101 8.99 -0.59 3.45
N ILE A 102 7.87 -1.02 2.88
CA ILE A 102 6.75 -1.61 3.59
C ILE A 102 6.68 -3.07 3.17
N GLU A 103 6.49 -3.93 4.15
CA GLU A 103 6.15 -5.34 3.95
C GLU A 103 4.63 -5.47 3.97
N CYS A 104 4.07 -6.04 2.91
CA CYS A 104 2.65 -6.32 2.82
C CYS A 104 2.47 -7.81 2.51
N PRO A 105 1.88 -8.59 3.42
CA PRO A 105 1.60 -9.98 3.14
C PRO A 105 0.46 -10.08 2.14
N VAL A 106 0.71 -10.67 0.97
CA VAL A 106 -0.32 -11.05 0.00
C VAL A 106 -0.55 -12.55 0.10
N GLY A 107 -1.78 -12.91 0.43
CA GLY A 107 -2.26 -14.28 0.47
C GLY A 107 -3.73 -14.27 0.09
N TRP A 108 -4.24 -15.39 -0.39
CA TRP A 108 -5.65 -15.53 -0.70
C TRP A 108 -6.30 -16.42 0.36
N GLY A 109 -7.40 -15.94 0.93
CA GLY A 109 -8.13 -16.68 1.96
C GLY A 109 -8.62 -18.03 1.43
N SER A 110 -8.38 -19.10 2.18
CA SER A 110 -8.77 -20.46 1.82
C SER A 110 -10.28 -20.73 1.88
N ASN A 111 -11.08 -19.79 2.38
CA ASN A 111 -12.38 -20.11 2.97
C ASN A 111 -13.54 -20.23 1.98
N HIS A 112 -13.38 -19.88 0.71
CA HIS A 112 -14.51 -19.80 -0.25
C HIS A 112 -14.18 -20.31 -1.67
N THR A 113 -13.44 -21.42 -1.76
CA THR A 113 -13.05 -22.00 -3.07
C THR A 113 -14.24 -22.36 -3.97
N THR A 114 -15.40 -22.71 -3.41
CA THR A 114 -16.61 -23.03 -4.19
C THR A 114 -17.16 -21.82 -4.95
N ALA A 115 -17.29 -20.67 -4.29
CA ALA A 115 -17.77 -19.44 -4.94
C ALA A 115 -16.85 -19.04 -6.10
N LEU A 116 -15.53 -19.16 -5.91
CA LEU A 116 -14.57 -18.92 -6.98
C LEU A 116 -14.78 -19.86 -8.18
N GLN A 117 -14.94 -21.16 -7.92
CA GLN A 117 -15.19 -22.15 -8.98
C GLN A 117 -16.49 -21.84 -9.74
N ASP A 118 -17.54 -21.42 -9.05
CA ASP A 118 -18.81 -21.09 -9.68
C ASP A 118 -18.69 -19.85 -10.58
N TYR A 119 -17.99 -18.80 -10.13
CA TYR A 119 -17.70 -17.62 -10.96
C TYR A 119 -16.81 -17.96 -12.16
N GLN A 120 -15.85 -18.86 -12.00
CA GLN A 120 -15.02 -19.35 -13.13
C GLN A 120 -15.86 -20.11 -14.17
N LYS A 121 -16.76 -21.00 -13.73
CA LYS A 121 -17.69 -21.71 -14.63
C LYS A 121 -18.63 -20.76 -15.34
N VAL A 122 -19.19 -19.76 -14.64
CA VAL A 122 -20.04 -18.74 -15.26
C VAL A 122 -19.26 -17.94 -16.29
N GLY A 123 -18.02 -17.55 -15.97
CA GLY A 123 -17.13 -16.89 -16.93
C GLY A 123 -16.89 -17.72 -18.19
N GLU A 124 -16.69 -19.04 -18.05
CA GLU A 124 -16.55 -19.98 -19.18
C GLU A 124 -17.80 -20.05 -20.05
N LEU A 125 -18.97 -20.13 -19.43
CA LEU A 125 -20.25 -20.15 -20.14
C LEU A 125 -20.45 -18.86 -20.94
N ILE A 126 -20.22 -17.70 -20.31
CA ILE A 126 -20.31 -16.39 -20.98
C ILE A 126 -19.30 -16.31 -22.13
N GLN A 127 -18.07 -16.78 -21.94
CA GLN A 127 -17.06 -16.77 -23.00
C GLN A 127 -17.45 -17.68 -24.18
N ARG A 128 -18.06 -18.83 -23.90
CA ARG A 128 -18.56 -19.74 -24.95
C ARG A 128 -19.71 -19.12 -25.73
N ASP A 129 -20.65 -18.50 -25.03
CA ASP A 129 -21.91 -18.04 -25.63
C ASP A 129 -21.78 -16.61 -26.22
N CYS A 130 -20.88 -15.78 -25.68
CA CYS A 130 -20.65 -14.38 -26.05
C CYS A 130 -19.18 -14.07 -26.41
N GLY A 131 -18.40 -15.06 -26.84
CA GLY A 131 -16.95 -14.94 -26.99
C GLY A 131 -16.47 -13.86 -27.97
N GLU A 132 -17.32 -13.43 -28.90
CA GLU A 132 -17.01 -12.32 -29.80
C GLU A 132 -16.86 -10.99 -29.04
N TYR A 133 -17.76 -10.70 -28.10
CA TYR A 133 -17.68 -9.49 -27.27
C TYR A 133 -16.41 -9.48 -26.42
N SER A 134 -16.09 -10.60 -25.77
CA SER A 134 -14.85 -10.72 -25.00
C SER A 134 -13.62 -10.48 -25.88
N ARG A 135 -13.61 -11.02 -27.11
CA ARG A 135 -12.50 -10.83 -28.06
C ARG A 135 -12.38 -9.38 -28.52
N GLN A 136 -13.48 -8.70 -28.80
CA GLN A 136 -13.49 -7.29 -29.17
C GLN A 136 -12.93 -6.42 -28.04
N ILE A 137 -13.37 -6.64 -26.79
CA ILE A 137 -12.85 -5.92 -25.62
C ILE A 137 -11.33 -6.12 -25.49
N LEU A 138 -10.86 -7.37 -25.56
CA LEU A 138 -9.43 -7.67 -25.48
C LEU A 138 -8.64 -7.05 -26.64
N ALA A 139 -9.18 -7.07 -27.86
CA ALA A 139 -8.53 -6.46 -29.02
C ALA A 139 -8.39 -4.94 -28.86
N THR A 140 -9.44 -4.26 -28.37
CA THR A 140 -9.39 -2.82 -28.06
C THR A 140 -8.36 -2.50 -26.99
N ILE A 141 -8.25 -3.35 -25.96
CA ILE A 141 -7.20 -3.24 -24.95
C ILE A 141 -5.84 -3.39 -25.61
N ASP A 142 -5.61 -4.45 -26.39
CA ASP A 142 -4.33 -4.70 -27.03
C ASP A 142 -3.92 -3.55 -27.97
N GLU A 143 -4.85 -3.03 -28.76
CA GLU A 143 -4.66 -1.85 -29.63
C GLU A 143 -4.30 -0.61 -28.81
N PHE A 144 -5.02 -0.34 -27.72
CA PHE A 144 -4.71 0.78 -26.82
C PHE A 144 -3.28 0.67 -26.25
N TYR A 145 -2.85 -0.53 -25.86
CA TYR A 145 -1.49 -0.76 -25.35
C TYR A 145 -0.42 -0.61 -26.44
N GLN A 146 -0.74 -0.89 -27.71
CA GLN A 146 0.20 -0.74 -28.83
C GLN A 146 0.35 0.72 -29.27
N LEU A 147 -0.72 1.50 -29.26
CA LEU A 147 -0.74 2.88 -29.76
C LEU A 147 -0.18 3.91 -28.77
N ASN A 148 -0.07 3.56 -27.49
CA ASN A 148 0.28 4.49 -26.42
C ASN A 148 1.61 4.10 -25.76
N THR A 149 2.51 5.07 -25.60
CA THR A 149 3.84 4.86 -24.98
C THR A 149 3.83 4.94 -23.46
N ARG A 150 2.75 5.47 -22.87
CA ARG A 150 2.58 5.66 -21.41
C ARG A 150 1.28 5.01 -20.93
N VAL A 151 1.23 3.67 -21.02
CA VAL A 151 0.04 2.92 -20.61
C VAL A 151 0.21 2.37 -19.21
N LEU A 152 -0.80 2.62 -18.38
CA LEU A 152 -0.93 2.03 -17.06
C LEU A 152 -1.33 0.55 -17.22
N PRO A 153 -0.65 -0.42 -16.58
CA PRO A 153 -0.89 -1.84 -16.81
C PRO A 153 -2.06 -2.37 -15.96
N PHE A 154 -3.10 -1.55 -15.81
CA PHE A 154 -4.31 -1.92 -15.12
C PHE A 154 -5.51 -1.42 -15.88
N ILE A 155 -6.58 -2.21 -15.80
CA ILE A 155 -7.87 -1.90 -16.39
C ILE A 155 -8.85 -1.92 -15.23
N CYS A 156 -9.48 -0.78 -14.98
CA CYS A 156 -10.53 -0.69 -13.99
C CYS A 156 -11.86 -0.95 -14.67
N VAL A 157 -12.59 -1.96 -14.19
CA VAL A 157 -13.97 -2.20 -14.62
C VAL A 157 -14.90 -1.52 -13.62
N GLN A 158 -15.43 -0.36 -13.99
CA GLN A 158 -16.37 0.41 -13.17
C GLN A 158 -17.82 0.24 -13.66
N GLY A 159 -18.76 0.22 -12.73
CA GLY A 159 -20.19 0.07 -13.01
C GLY A 159 -21.01 -0.11 -11.73
N SER A 160 -22.32 0.12 -11.81
CA SER A 160 -23.23 -0.01 -10.65
C SER A 160 -23.31 -1.46 -10.12
N SER A 161 -23.86 -1.64 -8.92
CA SER A 161 -24.05 -2.99 -8.37
C SER A 161 -24.95 -3.82 -9.27
N GLY A 162 -24.64 -5.11 -9.44
CA GLY A 162 -25.48 -6.05 -10.21
C GLY A 162 -25.25 -6.09 -11.73
N VAL A 163 -24.49 -5.16 -12.32
CA VAL A 163 -24.28 -5.11 -13.80
C VAL A 163 -23.33 -6.16 -14.37
N GLY A 164 -22.89 -7.12 -13.55
CA GLY A 164 -22.06 -8.24 -14.03
C GLY A 164 -20.56 -7.97 -14.11
N LYS A 165 -19.99 -7.00 -13.36
CA LYS A 165 -18.55 -6.68 -13.42
C LYS A 165 -17.64 -7.87 -13.12
N SER A 166 -17.95 -8.61 -12.07
CA SER A 166 -17.18 -9.80 -11.68
C SER A 166 -17.28 -10.86 -12.78
N GLN A 167 -18.49 -11.11 -13.29
CA GLN A 167 -18.75 -12.03 -14.39
C GLN A 167 -17.96 -11.63 -15.65
N LEU A 168 -17.90 -10.34 -15.99
CA LEU A 168 -17.09 -9.83 -17.08
C LEU A 168 -15.60 -10.11 -16.84
N ALA A 169 -15.07 -9.83 -15.66
CA ALA A 169 -13.67 -10.11 -15.34
C ALA A 169 -13.33 -11.61 -15.52
N PHE A 170 -14.20 -12.51 -15.06
CA PHE A 170 -14.02 -13.95 -15.24
C PHE A 170 -14.28 -14.43 -16.68
N ALA A 171 -15.11 -13.74 -17.46
CA ALA A 171 -15.40 -14.07 -18.86
C ALA A 171 -14.33 -13.57 -19.83
N LEU A 172 -13.63 -12.49 -19.48
CA LEU A 172 -12.57 -11.94 -20.33
C LEU A 172 -11.40 -12.90 -20.48
N LYS A 173 -11.13 -13.77 -19.47
CA LYS A 173 -10.06 -14.81 -19.48
C LYS A 173 -8.86 -14.43 -20.37
N GLY A 174 -8.32 -13.23 -20.13
CA GLY A 174 -7.51 -12.54 -21.13
C GLY A 174 -6.32 -13.36 -21.60
N HIS A 175 -5.74 -12.99 -22.75
CA HIS A 175 -4.48 -13.57 -23.25
C HIS A 175 -3.27 -13.30 -22.33
N ARG A 176 -3.48 -12.53 -21.26
CA ARG A 176 -2.47 -12.09 -20.32
C ARG A 176 -2.84 -12.55 -18.91
N PRO A 177 -1.84 -12.86 -18.08
CA PRO A 177 -2.04 -13.06 -16.65
C PRO A 177 -2.71 -11.82 -16.02
N TRP A 178 -3.68 -12.04 -15.13
CA TRP A 178 -4.48 -10.96 -14.56
C TRP A 178 -4.73 -11.17 -13.07
N PHE A 179 -4.93 -10.06 -12.35
CA PHE A 179 -5.33 -10.06 -10.94
C PHE A 179 -6.78 -9.63 -10.82
N TYR A 180 -7.48 -10.21 -9.85
CA TYR A 180 -8.81 -9.76 -9.45
C TYR A 180 -8.73 -9.08 -8.09
N ALA A 181 -9.20 -7.83 -8.01
CA ALA A 181 -9.12 -7.01 -6.82
C ALA A 181 -10.42 -6.20 -6.65
N PRO A 182 -11.38 -6.66 -5.83
CA PRO A 182 -12.56 -5.86 -5.51
C PRO A 182 -12.16 -4.63 -4.68
N VAL A 183 -12.29 -3.43 -5.26
CA VAL A 183 -12.00 -2.17 -4.58
C VAL A 183 -13.27 -1.66 -3.86
N CYS A 184 -13.73 -2.40 -2.86
CA CYS A 184 -14.89 -2.02 -2.04
C CYS A 184 -14.67 -2.32 -0.55
N SER A 185 -15.46 -1.70 0.32
CA SER A 185 -15.51 -2.07 1.73
C SER A 185 -16.32 -3.36 1.86
N LEU A 186 -15.67 -4.42 2.34
CA LEU A 186 -16.34 -5.70 2.56
C LEU A 186 -17.15 -5.63 3.85
N GLY A 187 -18.48 -5.73 3.72
CA GLY A 187 -19.42 -5.87 4.82
C GLY A 187 -20.15 -7.23 4.79
N MET A 188 -21.05 -7.46 5.75
CA MET A 188 -21.81 -8.72 5.89
C MET A 188 -22.67 -9.06 4.66
N CYS A 189 -22.96 -8.10 3.79
CA CYS A 189 -23.73 -8.29 2.54
C CYS A 189 -22.85 -8.36 1.29
N SER A 190 -21.53 -8.54 1.46
CA SER A 190 -20.61 -8.70 0.33
C SER A 190 -20.87 -10.02 -0.37
N GLN A 191 -20.71 -10.04 -1.70
CA GLN A 191 -20.79 -11.29 -2.45
C GLN A 191 -19.69 -12.25 -1.96
N ASP A 192 -20.02 -13.54 -1.86
CA ASP A 192 -19.09 -14.56 -1.36
C ASP A 192 -17.77 -14.60 -2.13
N ILE A 193 -17.82 -14.31 -3.44
CA ILE A 193 -16.62 -14.19 -4.26
C ILE A 193 -15.64 -13.13 -3.74
N TYR A 194 -16.11 -12.05 -3.13
CA TYR A 194 -15.23 -11.02 -2.58
C TYR A 194 -14.49 -11.51 -1.33
N GLN A 195 -15.08 -12.45 -0.58
CA GLN A 195 -14.41 -13.04 0.58
C GLN A 195 -13.17 -13.85 0.16
N CYS A 196 -13.18 -14.45 -1.05
CA CYS A 196 -11.99 -15.12 -1.62
C CYS A 196 -10.78 -14.18 -1.81
N PHE A 197 -11.04 -12.87 -1.94
CA PHE A 197 -10.01 -11.85 -2.22
C PHE A 197 -9.93 -10.81 -1.11
N CYS A 198 -10.49 -11.09 0.08
CA CYS A 198 -10.59 -10.13 1.17
C CYS A 198 -9.23 -9.57 1.58
N ASP A 199 -8.26 -10.45 1.82
CA ASP A 199 -6.92 -10.06 2.27
C ASP A 199 -6.21 -9.23 1.20
N PHE A 200 -6.18 -9.73 -0.04
CA PHE A 200 -5.58 -9.03 -1.18
C PHE A 200 -6.19 -7.63 -1.37
N SER A 201 -7.51 -7.53 -1.31
CA SER A 201 -8.24 -6.28 -1.54
C SER A 201 -8.09 -5.30 -0.38
N SER A 202 -8.10 -5.79 0.85
CA SER A 202 -7.89 -4.99 2.05
C SER A 202 -6.48 -4.42 2.09
N ASN A 203 -5.50 -5.24 1.70
CA ASN A 203 -4.11 -4.81 1.56
C ASN A 203 -3.95 -3.76 0.46
N PHE A 204 -4.48 -4.02 -0.74
CA PHE A 204 -4.44 -3.06 -1.84
C PHE A 204 -5.09 -1.72 -1.45
N ARG A 205 -6.27 -1.76 -0.83
CA ARG A 205 -6.94 -0.57 -0.30
C ARG A 205 -6.11 0.15 0.76
N SER A 206 -5.46 -0.59 1.65
CA SER A 206 -4.61 -0.02 2.70
C SER A 206 -3.42 0.72 2.11
N VAL A 207 -2.82 0.18 1.05
CA VAL A 207 -1.74 0.82 0.30
C VAL A 207 -2.24 2.06 -0.44
N MET A 208 -3.39 1.98 -1.13
CA MET A 208 -3.99 3.14 -1.79
C MET A 208 -4.26 4.30 -0.82
N ALA A 209 -4.72 4.00 0.39
CA ALA A 209 -4.94 5.01 1.42
C ALA A 209 -3.65 5.73 1.84
N MET A 210 -2.48 5.11 1.69
CA MET A 210 -1.18 5.75 2.00
C MET A 210 -0.81 6.85 0.99
N ASP A 211 -1.42 6.86 -0.20
CA ASP A 211 -1.19 7.88 -1.23
C ASP A 211 -2.09 9.12 -1.04
N LEU A 212 -2.98 9.10 -0.04
CA LEU A 212 -3.87 10.21 0.32
C LEU A 212 -4.64 10.79 -0.88
N PRO A 213 -5.36 9.96 -1.66
CA PRO A 213 -6.03 10.43 -2.88
C PRO A 213 -7.04 11.56 -2.62
N GLY A 214 -7.65 11.61 -1.43
CA GLY A 214 -8.60 12.68 -1.06
C GLY A 214 -7.97 14.07 -0.85
N GLU A 215 -6.65 14.15 -0.71
CA GLU A 215 -5.91 15.42 -0.61
C GLU A 215 -5.40 15.91 -1.97
N LYS A 216 -5.57 15.10 -3.02
CA LYS A 216 -5.13 15.41 -4.37
C LYS A 216 -6.30 15.93 -5.20
N SER A 217 -6.01 16.80 -6.16
CA SER A 217 -7.04 17.32 -7.08
C SER A 217 -7.59 16.18 -7.93
N GLU A 218 -8.93 16.04 -7.98
CA GLU A 218 -9.59 15.08 -8.85
C GLU A 218 -9.17 15.22 -10.32
N ASN A 219 -9.07 16.46 -10.82
CA ASN A 219 -8.64 16.72 -12.20
C ASN A 219 -7.21 16.21 -12.46
N ALA A 220 -6.32 16.32 -11.46
CA ALA A 220 -4.97 15.79 -11.57
C ALA A 220 -4.93 14.26 -11.52
N ILE A 221 -5.82 13.62 -10.74
CA ILE A 221 -5.90 12.16 -10.64
C ILE A 221 -6.54 11.54 -11.89
N PHE A 222 -7.61 12.14 -12.42
CA PHE A 222 -8.37 11.60 -13.54
C PHE A 222 -7.72 11.82 -14.90
N ASP A 223 -6.78 12.76 -15.01
CA ASP A 223 -5.98 12.96 -16.21
C ASP A 223 -4.70 12.11 -16.17
N PRO A 224 -4.58 11.03 -16.95
CA PRO A 224 -3.38 10.18 -16.98
C PRO A 224 -2.15 10.93 -17.53
N SER A 225 -2.34 12.05 -18.22
CA SER A 225 -1.26 12.90 -18.73
C SER A 225 -0.82 13.99 -17.74
N SER A 226 -1.46 14.07 -16.58
CA SER A 226 -1.11 15.07 -15.59
C SER A 226 0.28 14.84 -14.99
N THR A 227 0.89 15.93 -14.53
CA THR A 227 2.19 15.89 -13.86
C THR A 227 2.16 15.15 -12.51
N PHE A 228 0.97 14.80 -12.00
CA PHE A 228 0.82 14.02 -10.76
C PHE A 228 1.56 12.69 -10.89
N TYR A 229 1.29 11.94 -11.97
CA TYR A 229 1.89 10.64 -12.20
C TYR A 229 3.37 10.71 -12.62
N GLU A 230 3.85 11.88 -13.07
CA GLU A 230 5.26 12.09 -13.40
C GLU A 230 6.10 12.46 -12.16
N ASN A 231 5.55 13.29 -11.26
CA ASN A 231 6.32 13.91 -10.18
C ASN A 231 6.16 13.22 -8.82
N GLU A 232 5.06 12.53 -8.58
CA GLU A 232 4.76 11.95 -7.27
C GLU A 232 5.31 10.53 -7.13
N LYS A 233 5.86 10.20 -5.96
CA LYS A 233 6.21 8.81 -5.63
C LYS A 233 5.03 8.19 -4.91
N LEU A 234 4.38 7.20 -5.53
CA LEU A 234 3.19 6.55 -4.99
C LEU A 234 3.53 5.19 -4.37
N TRP A 235 2.97 4.91 -3.20
CA TRP A 235 2.99 3.61 -2.54
C TRP A 235 2.24 2.57 -3.36
N THR A 236 1.09 2.93 -3.94
CA THR A 236 0.32 2.06 -4.84
C THR A 236 1.17 1.59 -6.00
N TYR A 237 1.95 2.49 -6.61
CA TYR A 237 2.87 2.14 -7.70
C TYR A 237 3.98 1.20 -7.23
N GLY A 238 4.57 1.48 -6.07
CA GLY A 238 5.55 0.61 -5.44
C GLY A 238 5.03 -0.82 -5.26
N TRP A 239 3.84 -0.94 -4.69
CA TRP A 239 3.20 -2.22 -4.42
C TRP A 239 2.88 -2.99 -5.69
N ILE A 240 2.32 -2.33 -6.72
CA ILE A 240 2.05 -2.97 -8.01
C ILE A 240 3.36 -3.43 -8.67
N CYS A 241 4.44 -2.65 -8.58
CA CYS A 241 5.75 -3.09 -9.08
C CYS A 241 6.27 -4.33 -8.36
N ALA A 242 6.15 -4.38 -7.02
CA ALA A 242 6.56 -5.56 -6.24
C ALA A 242 5.70 -6.78 -6.57
N LEU A 243 4.39 -6.58 -6.73
CA LEU A 243 3.44 -7.61 -7.16
C LEU A 243 3.83 -8.18 -8.54
N LEU A 244 4.09 -7.33 -9.53
CA LEU A 244 4.46 -7.77 -10.87
C LEU A 244 5.82 -8.48 -10.88
N LYS A 245 6.77 -8.02 -10.06
CA LYS A 245 8.07 -8.67 -9.92
C LYS A 245 7.98 -10.04 -9.27
N SER A 246 7.17 -10.20 -8.23
CA SER A 246 7.00 -11.50 -7.57
C SER A 246 6.35 -12.51 -8.51
N CYS A 247 5.51 -12.06 -9.44
CA CYS A 247 4.87 -12.92 -10.42
C CYS A 247 5.75 -13.27 -11.63
N ARG A 248 6.68 -12.40 -12.04
CA ARG A 248 7.64 -12.70 -13.12
C ARG A 248 8.60 -13.86 -12.82
N LEU A 249 8.72 -14.28 -11.57
CA LEU A 249 9.56 -15.41 -11.15
C LEU A 249 9.00 -16.78 -11.58
N ASP A 250 7.75 -16.85 -12.04
CA ASP A 250 7.18 -18.05 -12.67
C ASP A 250 7.28 -17.93 -14.20
N GLU A 251 8.32 -18.52 -14.80
CA GLU A 251 8.62 -18.48 -16.26
C GLU A 251 7.53 -19.10 -17.16
N ASN A 252 6.43 -19.62 -16.60
CA ASN A 252 5.34 -20.31 -17.32
C ASN A 252 3.97 -19.69 -17.05
N GLN A 253 3.84 -18.36 -17.15
CA GLN A 253 2.54 -17.71 -16.95
C GLN A 253 1.58 -17.99 -18.13
N GLN A 254 0.85 -19.10 -18.03
CA GLN A 254 -0.34 -19.31 -18.85
C GLN A 254 -1.35 -18.17 -18.64
N PRO A 255 -2.22 -17.88 -19.63
CA PRO A 255 -3.30 -16.90 -19.51
C PRO A 255 -4.33 -17.35 -18.47
N ARG A 256 -4.01 -17.10 -17.19
CA ARG A 256 -4.83 -17.46 -16.03
C ARG A 256 -4.81 -16.33 -15.02
N MET A 257 -5.82 -16.36 -14.14
CA MET A 257 -5.84 -15.49 -12.97
C MET A 257 -4.64 -15.85 -12.07
N ILE A 258 -3.79 -14.87 -11.76
CA ILE A 258 -2.64 -15.06 -10.86
C ILE A 258 -3.15 -15.15 -9.44
N ARG A 259 -2.71 -16.17 -8.69
CA ARG A 259 -3.04 -16.39 -7.28
C ARG A 259 -1.79 -16.66 -6.44
N PHE A 260 -1.73 -16.03 -5.27
CA PHE A 260 -0.78 -16.40 -4.22
C PHE A 260 -1.40 -17.47 -3.33
N GLU A 261 -1.13 -18.73 -3.64
CA GLU A 261 -1.64 -19.88 -2.86
C GLU A 261 -1.01 -19.94 -1.46
N ALA A 262 0.27 -19.58 -1.38
CA ALA A 262 0.97 -19.38 -0.12
C ALA A 262 1.05 -17.88 0.21
N MET A 263 1.01 -17.58 1.51
CA MET A 263 1.26 -16.24 2.01
C MET A 263 2.65 -15.78 1.56
N THR A 264 2.68 -14.71 0.78
CA THR A 264 3.90 -14.13 0.20
C THR A 264 4.06 -12.72 0.74
N ILE A 265 5.26 -12.36 1.18
CA ILE A 265 5.54 -11.01 1.68
C ILE A 265 6.05 -10.16 0.52
N LEU A 266 5.30 -9.11 0.14
CA LEU A 266 5.77 -8.12 -0.81
C LEU A 266 6.49 -7.01 -0.06
N GLU A 267 7.78 -6.84 -0.34
CA GLU A 267 8.52 -5.66 0.10
C GLU A 267 8.53 -4.60 -1.02
N PHE A 268 8.08 -3.38 -0.69
CA PHE A 268 7.97 -2.31 -1.67
C PHE A 268 8.23 -0.92 -1.06
N ARG A 269 8.59 0.03 -1.92
CA ARG A 269 8.79 1.45 -1.58
C ARG A 269 8.00 2.30 -2.56
N GLN A 270 7.73 3.56 -2.22
CA GLN A 270 7.13 4.48 -3.19
C GLN A 270 7.92 4.51 -4.51
N SER A 271 7.21 4.50 -5.64
CA SER A 271 7.79 4.54 -6.99
C SER A 271 7.13 5.61 -7.84
N ARG A 272 7.91 6.20 -8.76
CA ARG A 272 7.47 7.16 -9.79
C ARG A 272 7.29 6.49 -11.16
N GLU A 273 7.95 5.36 -11.39
CA GLU A 273 8.18 4.85 -12.74
C GLU A 273 7.86 3.36 -12.87
N TYR A 274 7.34 3.01 -14.05
CA TYR A 274 7.21 1.65 -14.57
C TYR A 274 8.48 1.11 -15.24
N SER A 275 9.53 1.93 -15.38
CA SER A 275 10.77 1.63 -16.11
C SER A 275 11.46 0.34 -15.66
N LEU A 276 11.22 -0.08 -14.42
CA LEU A 276 11.75 -1.34 -13.86
C LEU A 276 11.08 -2.61 -14.41
N LEU A 277 10.10 -2.49 -15.31
CA LEU A 277 9.48 -3.62 -15.99
C LEU A 277 9.85 -3.72 -17.48
N GLN A 278 10.59 -2.76 -18.03
CA GLN A 278 11.11 -2.78 -19.41
C GLN A 278 12.61 -3.07 -19.52
N SER A 279 13.34 -3.07 -18.40
CA SER A 279 14.77 -3.41 -18.36
C SER A 279 15.00 -4.78 -17.75
N SER A 280 14.68 -5.83 -18.50
CA SER A 280 15.17 -7.21 -18.34
C SER A 280 14.76 -8.01 -19.56
#